data_AF-A0A268HH97-F1
#
_entry.id   AF-A0A268HH97-F1
#
_cell.length_a   1.000
_cell.length_b   1.000
_cell.length_c   1.000
_cell.angle_alpha   90.00
_cell.angle_beta   90.00
_cell.angle_gamma   90.00
#
_symmetry.space_group_name_H-M   'P 1'
#
loop_
_entity.id
_entity.type
_entity.pdbx_description
1 polymer ?
#
loop_
_entity_poly.entity_id
_entity_poly.type
_entity_poly.pdbx_seq_one_letter_code
_entity_poly.pdbx_strand_id
1 'polypeptide(L)' 'MITLAKPADASEIHRVMIAAFEEYRNTAVPSSALDETIDSIRSFLEEGKERALLFWINNIALGTVRFKEEG' A
#
# COMPACT_ATOMS: atom_id res chain seq x y z
N MET A 1 4.85 -9.37 12.65
CA MET A 1 4.06 -10.45 12.01
C MET A 1 3.71 -10.01 10.60
N ILE A 2 3.74 -10.92 9.61
CA ILE A 2 3.28 -10.61 8.25
C ILE A 2 1.86 -11.15 8.08
N THR A 3 0.95 -10.35 7.51
CA THR A 3 -0.42 -10.78 7.19
C THR A 3 -0.78 -10.42 5.75
N LEU A 4 -1.67 -11.20 5.13
CA LEU A 4 -2.35 -10.78 3.91
C LEU A 4 -3.31 -9.64 4.23
N ALA A 5 -3.21 -8.54 3.49
CA ALA A 5 -4.05 -7.37 3.68
C ALA A 5 -5.48 -7.61 3.19
N LYS A 6 -6.42 -6.94 3.84
CA LYS A 6 -7.84 -6.87 3.48
C LYS A 6 -8.18 -5.45 3.01
N PRO A 7 -9.33 -5.26 2.34
CA PRO A 7 -9.80 -3.91 1.99
C PRO A 7 -9.86 -2.92 3.17
N ALA A 8 -10.14 -3.42 4.39
CA ALA A 8 -10.13 -2.61 5.61
C ALA A 8 -8.74 -2.03 5.96
N ASP A 9 -7.66 -2.66 5.48
CA ASP A 9 -6.29 -2.25 5.76
C ASP A 9 -5.77 -1.19 4.76
N ALA A 10 -6.60 -0.72 3.82
CA ALA A 10 -6.20 0.24 2.79
C ALA A 10 -5.59 1.53 3.36
N SER A 11 -6.06 1.98 4.52
CA SER A 11 -5.51 3.16 5.20
C SER A 11 -4.09 2.95 5.72
N GLU A 12 -3.78 1.74 6.22
CA GLU A 12 -2.44 1.37 6.67
C GLU A 12 -1.48 1.25 5.49
N ILE A 13 -1.91 0.65 4.39
CA ILE A 13 -1.14 0.56 3.14
C ILE A 13 -0.82 1.97 2.64
N HIS A 14 -1.83 2.83 2.50
CA HIS A 14 -1.65 4.21 2.06
C HIS A 14 -0.66 4.96 2.96
N ARG A 15 -0.80 4.86 4.28
CA ARG A 15 0.10 5.51 5.23
C ARG A 15 1.54 5.06 5.07
N VAL A 16 1.79 3.76 4.95
CA VAL A 16 3.14 3.21 4.76
C VAL A 16 3.71 3.63 3.40
N MET A 17 2.90 3.60 2.34
CA MET A 17 3.31 4.04 1.00
C MET A 17 3.70 5.52 0.99
N ILE A 18 2.88 6.41 1.54
CA ILE A 18 3.21 7.85 1.62
C ILE A 18 4.51 8.04 2.41
N ALA A 19 4.65 7.41 3.58
CA ALA A 19 5.85 7.53 4.39
C ALA A 19 7.12 7.04 3.66
N ALA A 20 7.02 5.96 2.86
CA ALA A 20 8.13 5.41 2.10
C ALA A 20 8.48 6.24 0.85
N PHE A 21 7.50 6.90 0.24
CA PHE A 21 7.68 7.60 -1.04
C PHE A 21 7.73 9.13 -0.95
N GLU A 22 7.48 9.73 0.22
CA GLU A 22 7.46 11.19 0.41
C GLU A 22 8.77 11.86 -0.03
N GLU A 23 9.91 11.20 0.17
CA GLU A 23 11.21 11.72 -0.26
C GLU A 23 11.32 11.91 -1.79
N TYR A 24 10.51 11.19 -2.57
CA TYR A 24 10.45 11.28 -4.03
C TYR A 24 9.42 12.29 -4.53
N ARG A 25 8.77 13.08 -3.66
CA ARG A 25 7.75 14.05 -4.09
C ARG A 25 8.30 15.11 -5.06
N ASN A 26 9.56 15.50 -4.87
CA ASN A 26 10.19 16.58 -5.63
C ASN A 26 11.26 16.08 -6.62
N THR A 27 11.30 14.77 -6.90
CA THR A 27 12.22 14.22 -7.90
C THR A 27 11.72 14.46 -9.31
N ALA A 28 12.62 14.40 -10.31
CA ALA A 28 12.28 14.64 -11.72
C ALA A 28 11.17 13.72 -12.25
N VAL A 29 11.03 12.54 -11.67
CA VAL A 29 9.88 11.64 -11.85
C VAL A 29 9.34 11.33 -10.45
N PRO A 30 8.22 11.94 -10.03
CA PRO A 30 7.60 11.62 -8.74
C PRO A 30 7.05 10.19 -8.76
N SER A 31 7.00 9.55 -7.60
CA SER A 31 6.41 8.21 -7.49
C SER A 31 4.89 8.28 -7.64
N SER A 32 4.33 7.47 -8.55
CA SER A 32 2.87 7.34 -8.70
C SER A 32 2.17 6.84 -7.42
N ALA A 33 2.93 6.25 -6.49
CA ALA A 33 2.45 5.91 -5.16
C ALA A 33 1.89 7.10 -4.38
N LEU A 34 2.36 8.32 -4.67
CA LEU A 34 1.93 9.55 -4.01
C LEU A 34 0.57 10.05 -4.50
N ASP A 35 0.12 9.58 -5.67
CA ASP A 35 -1.19 9.93 -6.26
C ASP A 35 -2.29 8.93 -5.89
N GLU A 36 -1.92 7.79 -5.29
CA GLU A 36 -2.88 6.80 -4.85
C GLU A 36 -3.67 7.27 -3.63
N THR A 37 -4.94 6.89 -3.59
CA THR A 37 -5.84 7.24 -2.49
C THR A 37 -6.21 5.99 -1.71
N ILE A 38 -6.69 6.18 -0.47
CA ILE A 38 -7.24 5.09 0.33
C ILE A 38 -8.35 4.36 -0.43
N ASP A 39 -9.20 5.09 -1.16
CA ASP A 39 -10.32 4.52 -1.91
C ASP A 39 -9.83 3.72 -3.13
N SER A 40 -8.84 4.21 -3.88
CA SER A 40 -8.27 3.44 -5.00
C SER A 40 -7.63 2.14 -4.54
N ILE A 41 -6.83 2.19 -3.46
CA ILE A 41 -6.21 1.00 -2.86
C ILE A 41 -7.28 0.01 -2.39
N ARG A 42 -8.31 0.50 -1.70
CA ARG A 42 -9.43 -0.35 -1.25
C ARG A 42 -10.10 -1.05 -2.44
N SER A 43 -10.45 -0.30 -3.48
CA SER A 43 -11.10 -0.87 -4.67
C SER A 43 -10.22 -1.91 -5.38
N PHE A 44 -8.90 -1.68 -5.49
CA PHE A 44 -8.01 -2.68 -6.09
C PHE A 44 -7.95 -3.99 -5.29
N LEU A 45 -7.96 -3.91 -3.96
CA LEU A 45 -8.01 -5.08 -3.08
C LEU A 45 -9.37 -5.81 -3.14
N GLU A 46 -10.47 -5.07 -3.18
CA GLU A 46 -11.84 -5.61 -3.27
C GLU A 46 -12.07 -6.34 -4.59
N GLU A 47 -11.61 -5.75 -5.69
CA GLU A 47 -11.76 -6.31 -7.04
C GLU A 47 -10.73 -7.43 -7.33
N GLY A 48 -9.79 -7.67 -6.41
CA GLY A 48 -8.72 -8.66 -6.59
C GLY A 48 -7.74 -8.31 -7.71
N LYS A 49 -7.72 -7.04 -8.17
CA LYS A 49 -6.78 -6.53 -9.18
C LYS A 49 -5.34 -6.51 -8.66
N GLU A 50 -5.18 -6.47 -7.35
CA GLU A 50 -3.91 -6.59 -6.65
C GLU A 50 -4.11 -7.27 -5.29
N ARG A 51 -3.00 -7.70 -4.69
CA ARG A 51 -2.91 -8.15 -3.31
C ARG A 51 -1.83 -7.37 -2.58
N ALA A 52 -1.89 -7.38 -1.25
CA ALA A 52 -0.84 -6.79 -0.43
C ALA A 52 -0.52 -7.64 0.80
N LEU A 53 0.74 -7.58 1.24
CA LEU A 53 1.20 -8.08 2.53
C LEU A 53 1.54 -6.90 3.42
N LEU A 54 1.17 -6.98 4.71
CA LEU A 54 1.52 -5.99 5.72
C LEU A 54 2.43 -6.60 6.77
N PHE A 55 3.48 -5.86 7.14
CA PHE A 55 4.35 -6.19 8.26
C PHE A 55 4.00 -5.35 9.48
N TRP A 56 3.68 -6.02 10.59
CA TRP A 56 3.18 -5.41 11.83
C TRP A 56 4.17 -5.53 12.98
N ILE A 57 4.34 -4.43 13.72
CA ILE A 57 4.97 -4.36 15.04
C ILE A 57 4.04 -3.58 15.97
N ASN A 58 3.72 -4.10 17.16
CA ASN A 58 2.88 -3.43 18.16
C ASN A 58 1.55 -2.88 17.61
N ASN A 59 0.89 -3.65 16.74
CA ASN A 59 -0.36 -3.27 16.07
C ASN A 59 -0.26 -2.04 15.13
N ILE A 60 0.95 -1.71 14.68
CA ILE A 60 1.24 -0.67 13.71
C ILE A 60 1.85 -1.33 12.47
N ALA A 61 1.31 -1.03 11.29
CA ALA A 61 1.91 -1.45 10.03
C ALA A 61 3.18 -0.64 9.76
N LEU A 62 4.31 -1.31 9.53
CA LEU A 62 5.60 -0.67 9.25
C LEU A 62 6.14 -0.97 7.85
N GLY A 63 5.53 -1.91 7.14
CA GLY A 63 5.93 -2.28 5.79
C GLY A 63 4.75 -2.82 5.01
N THR A 64 4.77 -2.60 3.71
CA THR A 64 3.80 -3.14 2.76
C THR A 64 4.52 -3.65 1.52
N VAL A 65 4.04 -4.76 0.97
CA VAL A 65 4.41 -5.24 -0.37
C VAL A 65 3.11 -5.42 -1.14
N ARG A 66 2.99 -4.75 -2.28
CA ARG A 66 1.84 -4.86 -3.19
C ARG A 66 2.25 -5.60 -4.45
N PHE A 67 1.41 -6.51 -4.92
CA PHE A 67 1.73 -7.38 -6.05
C PHE A 67 0.47 -7.80 -6.81
N LYS A 68 0.67 -8.22 -8.05
CA LYS A 68 -0.33 -8.90 -8.87
C LYS A 68 0.14 -10.32 -9.09
N GLU A 69 -0.75 -11.28 -8.98
CA GLU A 69 -0.46 -12.64 -9.41
C GLU A 69 -0.60 -12.66 -10.94
N GLU A 70 0.48 -12.98 -11.66
CA GLU A 70 0.34 -13.36 -13.07
C GLU A 70 -0.35 -14.73 -13.13
N GLY A 71 -1.44 -14.80 -13.89
CA GLY A 71 -2.14 -16.04 -14.22
C GLY A 71 -1.57 -16.71 -15.46
#